data_AF-A0A958BMW2-F1
#
_entry.id   AF-A0A958BMW2-F1
#
_cell.length_a   1.000
_cell.length_b   1.000
_cell.length_c   1.000
_cell.angle_alpha   90.00
_cell.angle_beta   90.00
_cell.angle_gamma   90.00
#
_symmetry.space_group_name_H-M   'P 1'
#
loop_
_entity.id
_entity.type
_entity.pdbx_description
1 polymer ?
#
loop_
_entity_poly.entity_id
_entity_poly.type
_entity_poly.pdbx_seq_one_letter_code
_entity_poly.pdbx_strand_id
1 'polypeptide(L)'
;MKEILFESISRPLIFVHLLAAIALVGGLTHGTVFLALSEKRAKTAYLKRAAKFWKMILWTLAITMATGLTAYPTYRIRTRAEFLDEHFPLASGLFDLKENYAAIVVVLVLACVLLRREPEDTESHSILHNWFYYLATGLTWIVALCGIWVTLHRGMA
;
A
#
# COMPACT_ATOMS: atom_id res chain seq x y z
N MET A 1 27.13 -1.45 -21.22
CA MET A 1 25.99 -1.55 -20.27
C MET A 1 24.71 -1.32 -21.05
N LYS A 2 23.69 -2.19 -20.91
CA LYS A 2 22.36 -1.90 -21.48
C LYS A 2 21.75 -0.75 -20.68
N GLU A 3 21.26 0.28 -21.36
CA GLU A 3 20.46 1.33 -20.72
C GLU A 3 19.13 0.73 -20.27
N ILE A 4 18.77 0.92 -19.01
CA ILE A 4 17.48 0.50 -18.47
C ILE A 4 16.54 1.71 -18.51
N LEU A 5 15.32 1.51 -19.02
CA LEU A 5 14.30 2.56 -19.02
C LEU A 5 14.10 3.12 -17.60
N PHE A 6 14.08 4.45 -17.51
CA PHE A 6 13.89 5.22 -16.26
C PHE A 6 15.00 5.09 -15.20
N GLU A 7 16.13 4.45 -15.50
CA GLU A 7 17.24 4.27 -14.54
C GLU A 7 17.72 5.58 -13.92
N SER A 8 17.83 6.65 -14.72
CA SER A 8 18.26 7.98 -14.28
C SER A 8 17.30 8.64 -13.27
N ILE A 9 16.03 8.25 -13.28
CA ILE A 9 14.97 8.80 -12.42
C ILE A 9 14.50 7.81 -11.34
N SER A 10 15.07 6.61 -11.27
CA SER A 10 14.63 5.58 -10.30
C SER A 10 14.78 6.04 -8.85
N ARG A 11 15.85 6.75 -8.49
CA ARG A 11 16.03 7.29 -7.14
C ARG A 11 14.91 8.26 -6.70
N PRO A 12 14.59 9.33 -7.46
CA PRO A 12 13.48 10.20 -7.09
C PRO A 12 12.12 9.49 -7.13
N LEU A 13 11.90 8.54 -8.06
CA LEU A 13 10.68 7.73 -8.09
C LEU A 13 10.47 6.96 -6.79
N ILE A 14 11.52 6.36 -6.24
CA ILE A 14 11.45 5.59 -4.99
C ILE A 14 11.22 6.49 -3.80
N PHE A 15 11.80 7.68 -3.80
CA PHE A 15 11.54 8.65 -2.75
C PHE A 15 10.05 9.04 -2.72
N VAL A 16 9.48 9.34 -3.90
CA VAL A 16 8.03 9.61 -4.02
C VAL A 16 7.20 8.38 -3.65
N HIS A 17 7.61 7.18 -4.07
CA HIS A 17 6.99 5.92 -3.69
C HIS A 17 6.93 5.75 -2.16
N LEU A 18 8.05 5.99 -1.47
CA LEU A 18 8.14 5.89 -0.02
C LEU A 18 7.18 6.87 0.67
N LEU A 19 7.17 8.15 0.26
CA LEU A 19 6.28 9.14 0.84
C LEU A 19 4.81 8.78 0.62
N ALA A 20 4.45 8.34 -0.58
CA ALA A 20 3.10 7.89 -0.90
C ALA A 20 2.71 6.64 -0.08
N ALA A 21 3.62 5.68 0.07
CA ALA A 21 3.39 4.48 0.85
C ALA A 21 3.17 4.80 2.34
N ILE A 22 3.96 5.71 2.93
CA ILE A 22 3.77 6.19 4.30
C ILE A 22 2.38 6.82 4.47
N ALA A 23 1.99 7.70 3.55
CA ALA A 23 0.68 8.35 3.59
C ALA A 23 -0.46 7.34 3.40
N LEU A 24 -0.29 6.32 2.54
CA LEU A 24 -1.23 5.22 2.36
C LEU A 24 -1.40 4.40 3.64
N VAL A 25 -0.30 3.93 4.25
CA VAL A 25 -0.32 3.20 5.53
C VAL A 25 -0.98 4.02 6.62
N GLY A 26 -0.61 5.31 6.73
CA GLY A 26 -1.21 6.24 7.68
C GLY A 26 -2.72 6.41 7.47
N GLY A 27 -3.16 6.63 6.23
CA GLY A 27 -4.58 6.79 5.89
C GLY A 27 -5.42 5.55 6.19
N LEU A 28 -4.94 4.38 5.78
CA LEU A 28 -5.59 3.11 6.07
C LEU A 28 -5.63 2.86 7.59
N THR A 29 -4.54 3.09 8.32
CA THR A 29 -4.51 2.91 9.78
C THR A 29 -5.50 3.82 10.50
N HIS A 30 -5.50 5.13 10.18
CA HIS A 30 -6.45 6.07 10.81
C HIS A 30 -7.90 5.73 10.45
N GLY A 31 -8.18 5.37 9.20
CA GLY A 31 -9.51 4.96 8.80
C GLY A 31 -9.98 3.68 9.52
N THR A 32 -9.11 2.67 9.65
CA THR A 32 -9.39 1.47 10.45
C THR A 32 -9.70 1.80 11.91
N VAL A 33 -8.91 2.68 12.54
CA VAL A 33 -9.14 3.09 13.93
C VAL A 33 -10.49 3.79 14.06
N PHE A 34 -10.84 4.70 13.15
CA PHE A 34 -12.14 5.38 13.19
C PHE A 34 -13.31 4.45 12.91
N LEU A 35 -13.18 3.49 11.99
CA LEU A 35 -14.19 2.45 11.77
C LEU A 35 -14.42 1.62 13.04
N ALA A 36 -13.34 1.10 13.64
CA ALA A 36 -13.41 0.32 14.87
C ALA A 36 -13.99 1.12 16.06
N LEU A 37 -13.67 2.43 16.16
CA LEU A 37 -14.26 3.31 17.16
C LEU A 37 -15.76 3.55 16.90
N SER A 38 -16.19 3.61 15.64
CA SER A 38 -17.61 3.71 15.31
C SER A 38 -18.37 2.46 15.75
N GLU A 39 -17.85 1.27 15.46
CA GLU A 39 -18.46 -0.01 15.85
C GLU A 39 -18.58 -0.12 17.37
N LYS A 40 -17.52 0.24 18.11
CA LYS A 40 -17.49 0.15 19.58
C LYS A 40 -18.36 1.20 20.28
N ARG A 41 -18.49 2.40 19.71
CA ARG A 41 -19.16 3.55 20.37
C ARG A 41 -20.52 3.88 19.76
N ALA A 42 -20.93 3.21 18.68
CA ALA A 42 -22.13 3.51 17.89
C ALA A 42 -22.24 5.00 17.50
N LYS A 43 -21.11 5.64 17.13
CA LYS A 43 -21.06 7.07 16.79
C LYS A 43 -20.72 7.31 15.31
N THR A 44 -21.71 7.81 14.57
CA THR A 44 -21.61 8.20 13.14
C THR A 44 -20.52 9.23 12.85
N ALA A 45 -20.17 10.06 13.84
CA ALA A 45 -19.09 11.03 13.72
C ALA A 45 -17.74 10.38 13.36
N TYR A 46 -17.47 9.14 13.83
CA TYR A 46 -16.24 8.43 13.47
C TYR A 46 -16.29 7.88 12.04
N LEU A 47 -17.46 7.44 11.54
CA LEU A 47 -17.64 7.04 10.14
C LEU A 47 -17.37 8.22 9.20
N LYS A 48 -17.91 9.39 9.53
CA LYS A 48 -17.65 10.64 8.79
C LYS A 48 -16.16 10.99 8.79
N ARG A 49 -15.42 10.71 9.87
CA ARG A 49 -13.96 10.89 9.93
C ARG A 49 -13.21 9.88 9.08
N ALA A 50 -13.57 8.59 9.15
CA ALA A 50 -12.99 7.55 8.29
C ALA A 50 -13.18 7.89 6.80
N ALA A 51 -14.38 8.34 6.43
CA ALA A 51 -14.72 8.67 5.05
C ALA A 51 -13.85 9.80 4.44
N LYS A 52 -13.31 10.71 5.27
CA LYS A 52 -12.44 11.81 4.80
C LYS A 52 -11.12 11.31 4.23
N PHE A 53 -10.64 10.14 4.63
CA PHE A 53 -9.36 9.60 4.17
C PHE A 53 -9.42 8.98 2.78
N TRP A 54 -10.60 8.66 2.24
CA TRP A 54 -10.73 7.89 1.00
C TRP A 54 -10.05 8.52 -0.21
N LYS A 55 -10.20 9.83 -0.40
CA LYS A 55 -9.54 10.53 -1.51
C LYS A 55 -8.03 10.44 -1.39
N MET A 56 -7.50 10.64 -0.18
CA MET A 56 -6.07 10.54 0.10
C MET A 56 -5.57 9.11 -0.15
N ILE A 57 -6.26 8.09 0.37
CA ILE A 57 -5.93 6.66 0.18
C ILE A 57 -5.87 6.29 -1.30
N LEU A 58 -6.85 6.73 -2.10
CA LEU A 58 -6.89 6.44 -3.53
C LEU A 58 -5.72 7.09 -4.26
N TRP A 59 -5.44 8.36 -3.99
CA TRP A 59 -4.32 9.05 -4.61
C TRP A 59 -2.98 8.46 -4.20
N THR A 60 -2.77 8.17 -2.91
CA THR A 60 -1.50 7.61 -2.44
C THR A 60 -1.32 6.18 -2.92
N LEU A 61 -2.37 5.38 -3.03
CA LEU A 61 -2.32 4.06 -3.67
C LEU A 61 -1.92 4.16 -5.15
N ALA A 62 -2.59 5.03 -5.90
CA ALA A 62 -2.30 5.24 -7.32
C ALA A 62 -0.85 5.70 -7.54
N ILE A 63 -0.37 6.66 -6.74
CA ILE A 63 1.02 7.16 -6.82
C ILE A 63 2.00 6.05 -6.47
N THR A 64 1.75 5.29 -5.38
CA THR A 64 2.62 4.18 -4.95
C THR A 64 2.74 3.12 -6.05
N MET A 65 1.62 2.75 -6.69
CA MET A 65 1.61 1.81 -7.80
C MET A 65 2.35 2.35 -9.03
N ALA A 66 2.06 3.59 -9.43
CA ALA A 66 2.66 4.19 -10.62
C ALA A 66 4.19 4.32 -10.48
N THR A 67 4.68 4.82 -9.34
CA THR A 67 6.12 4.96 -9.11
C THR A 67 6.81 3.62 -8.93
N GLY A 68 6.15 2.66 -8.26
CA GLY A 68 6.67 1.30 -8.08
C GLY A 68 6.84 0.58 -9.42
N LEU A 69 5.81 0.60 -10.27
CA LEU A 69 5.84 0.02 -11.61
C LEU A 69 6.88 0.69 -12.51
N THR A 70 7.02 2.01 -12.41
CA THR A 70 7.99 2.77 -13.23
C THR A 70 9.43 2.47 -12.83
N ALA A 71 9.71 2.31 -11.52
CA ALA A 71 11.04 1.95 -11.01
C ALA A 71 11.34 0.44 -11.11
N TYR A 72 10.32 -0.38 -11.38
CA TYR A 72 10.44 -1.84 -11.36
C TYR A 72 11.51 -2.41 -12.30
N PRO A 73 11.68 -1.94 -13.56
CA PRO A 73 12.74 -2.47 -14.43
C PRO A 73 14.15 -2.27 -13.84
N THR A 74 14.41 -1.11 -13.25
CA THR A 74 15.69 -0.83 -12.58
C THR A 74 15.88 -1.74 -11.37
N TYR A 75 14.86 -1.86 -10.51
CA TYR A 75 14.90 -2.77 -9.36
C TYR A 75 15.23 -4.22 -9.80
N ARG A 76 14.50 -4.73 -10.79
CA ARG A 76 14.60 -6.13 -11.23
C ARG A 76 15.99 -6.48 -11.72
N ILE A 77 16.65 -5.55 -12.42
CA ILE A 77 17.98 -5.79 -12.99
C ILE A 77 19.06 -5.46 -11.95
N ARG A 78 19.09 -4.22 -11.45
CA ARG A 78 20.21 -3.69 -10.63
C ARG A 78 20.21 -4.16 -9.18
N THR A 79 19.04 -4.39 -8.63
CA THR A 79 18.90 -4.73 -7.20
C THR A 79 18.66 -6.22 -7.05
N ARG A 80 17.70 -6.77 -7.79
CA ARG A 80 17.35 -8.19 -7.67
C ARG A 80 18.37 -9.09 -8.33
N ALA A 81 18.46 -9.05 -9.66
CA ALA A 81 19.29 -9.99 -10.42
C ALA A 81 20.79 -9.82 -10.14
N GLU A 82 21.28 -8.58 -10.05
CA GLU A 82 22.71 -8.29 -9.82
C GLU A 82 23.15 -8.48 -8.35
N PHE A 83 22.23 -8.58 -7.38
CA PHE A 83 22.62 -8.61 -5.96
C PHE A 83 21.77 -9.54 -5.10
N LEU A 84 20.45 -9.30 -4.97
CA LEU A 84 19.63 -10.01 -4.00
C LEU A 84 19.50 -11.51 -4.31
N ASP A 85 19.34 -11.89 -5.57
CA ASP A 85 19.18 -13.31 -5.93
C ASP A 85 20.41 -14.15 -5.57
N GLU A 86 21.61 -13.55 -5.64
CA GLU A 86 22.87 -14.21 -5.29
C GLU A 86 23.18 -14.14 -3.79
N HIS A 87 22.99 -12.98 -3.15
CA HIS A 87 23.47 -12.73 -1.79
C HIS A 87 22.38 -12.87 -0.72
N PHE A 88 21.13 -12.58 -1.05
CA PHE A 88 20.01 -12.51 -0.10
C PHE A 88 18.70 -13.05 -0.72
N PRO A 89 18.63 -14.35 -1.09
CA PRO A 89 17.48 -14.91 -1.80
C PRO A 89 16.17 -14.81 -1.01
N LEU A 90 16.23 -14.77 0.33
CA LEU A 90 15.08 -14.51 1.18
C LEU A 90 14.50 -13.10 0.97
N ALA A 91 15.35 -12.09 0.73
CA ALA A 91 14.89 -10.74 0.44
C ALA A 91 14.20 -10.68 -0.94
N SER A 92 14.70 -11.40 -1.94
CA SER A 92 14.00 -11.56 -3.23
C SER A 92 12.63 -12.25 -3.06
N GLY A 93 12.55 -13.32 -2.26
CA GLY A 93 11.29 -14.00 -1.98
C GLY A 93 10.28 -13.12 -1.22
N LEU A 94 10.74 -12.34 -0.24
CA LEU A 94 9.91 -11.35 0.46
C LEU A 94 9.45 -10.23 -0.48
N PHE A 95 10.28 -9.85 -1.44
CA PHE A 95 9.89 -8.90 -2.48
C PHE A 95 8.74 -9.46 -3.32
N ASP A 96 8.82 -10.70 -3.80
CA ASP A 96 7.74 -11.33 -4.58
C ASP A 96 6.45 -11.46 -3.76
N LEU A 97 6.57 -11.84 -2.48
CA LEU A 97 5.43 -11.92 -1.58
C LEU A 97 4.73 -10.57 -1.42
N LYS A 98 5.49 -9.47 -1.22
CA LYS A 98 4.89 -8.15 -1.10
C LYS A 98 4.21 -7.68 -2.38
N GLU A 99 4.69 -8.08 -3.57
CA GLU A 99 4.05 -7.68 -4.83
C GLU A 99 2.67 -8.32 -4.98
N ASN A 100 2.58 -9.61 -4.64
CA ASN A 100 1.29 -10.32 -4.61
C ASN A 100 0.33 -9.70 -3.60
N TYR A 101 0.79 -9.39 -2.38
CA TYR A 101 -0.05 -8.74 -1.38
C TYR A 101 -0.41 -7.30 -1.75
N ALA A 102 0.47 -6.55 -2.41
CA ALA A 102 0.16 -5.22 -2.92
C ALA A 102 -0.97 -5.27 -3.95
N ALA A 103 -0.98 -6.27 -4.86
CA ALA A 103 -2.08 -6.47 -5.79
C ALA A 103 -3.41 -6.77 -5.08
N ILE A 104 -3.38 -7.58 -4.02
CA ILE A 104 -4.57 -7.84 -3.19
C ILE A 104 -5.06 -6.57 -2.50
N VAL A 105 -4.15 -5.76 -1.94
CA VAL A 105 -4.48 -4.46 -1.33
C VAL A 105 -5.20 -3.56 -2.33
N VAL A 106 -4.74 -3.49 -3.58
CA VAL A 106 -5.42 -2.71 -4.64
C VAL A 106 -6.85 -3.18 -4.82
N VAL A 107 -7.07 -4.49 -4.97
CA VAL A 107 -8.42 -5.05 -5.14
C VAL A 107 -9.30 -4.75 -3.92
N LEU A 108 -8.79 -4.93 -2.70
CA LEU A 108 -9.54 -4.66 -1.47
C LEU A 108 -9.91 -3.19 -1.33
N VAL A 109 -8.99 -2.26 -1.61
CA VAL A 109 -9.26 -0.82 -1.55
C VAL A 109 -10.32 -0.43 -2.57
N LEU A 110 -10.23 -0.93 -3.81
CA LEU A 110 -11.24 -0.68 -4.83
C LEU A 110 -12.60 -1.27 -4.42
N ALA A 111 -12.63 -2.49 -3.89
CA ALA A 111 -13.84 -3.10 -3.38
C ALA A 111 -14.48 -2.27 -2.25
N CYS A 112 -13.67 -1.71 -1.34
CA CYS A 112 -14.18 -0.80 -0.31
C CYS A 112 -14.81 0.46 -0.91
N VAL A 113 -14.23 1.04 -1.96
CA VAL A 113 -14.83 2.21 -2.63
C VAL A 113 -16.16 1.87 -3.27
N LEU A 114 -16.27 0.70 -3.91
CA LEU A 114 -17.52 0.24 -4.53
C LEU A 114 -18.60 -0.10 -3.49
N LEU A 115 -18.20 -0.65 -2.34
CA LEU A 115 -19.11 -1.01 -1.24
C LEU A 115 -19.41 0.16 -0.29
N ARG A 116 -18.73 1.29 -0.45
CA ARG A 116 -18.91 2.45 0.41
C ARG A 116 -20.33 3.00 0.26
N ARG A 117 -21.01 3.13 1.40
CA ARG A 117 -22.29 3.83 1.53
C ARG A 117 -22.11 5.18 2.19
N GLU A 118 -23.08 6.08 1.98
CA GLU A 118 -23.06 7.39 2.63
C GLU A 118 -23.17 7.21 4.15
N PRO A 119 -22.43 8.00 4.97
CA PRO A 119 -22.40 7.84 6.43
C PRO A 119 -23.74 8.12 7.14
N GLU A 120 -24.74 8.60 6.40
CA GLU A 120 -26.10 8.87 6.87
C GLU A 120 -26.97 7.61 6.84
N ASP A 121 -26.54 6.57 6.14
CA ASP A 121 -27.20 5.27 6.06
C ASP A 121 -26.76 4.38 7.25
N THR A 122 -27.17 4.77 8.45
CA THR A 122 -26.73 4.18 9.73
C THR A 122 -27.09 2.71 9.92
N GLU A 123 -28.12 2.21 9.24
CA GLU A 123 -28.66 0.87 9.46
C GLU A 123 -27.87 -0.23 8.73
N SER A 124 -26.97 0.11 7.80
CA SER A 124 -26.36 -0.92 6.94
C SER A 124 -24.93 -0.57 6.51
N HIS A 125 -24.04 -0.37 7.50
CA HIS A 125 -22.61 -0.54 7.22
C HIS A 125 -22.35 -2.01 6.94
N SER A 126 -22.01 -2.33 5.69
CA SER A 126 -21.74 -3.72 5.30
C SER A 126 -20.56 -4.25 6.10
N ILE A 127 -20.79 -5.30 6.89
CA ILE A 127 -19.74 -6.04 7.61
C ILE A 127 -18.59 -6.40 6.65
N LEU A 128 -18.92 -6.70 5.39
CA LEU A 128 -17.95 -6.98 4.33
C LEU A 128 -17.02 -5.79 4.03
N HIS A 129 -17.56 -4.57 3.96
CA HIS A 129 -16.76 -3.36 3.76
C HIS A 129 -15.73 -3.19 4.89
N ASN A 130 -16.14 -3.39 6.14
CA ASN A 130 -15.24 -3.25 7.28
C ASN A 130 -14.14 -4.31 7.28
N TRP A 131 -14.48 -5.57 6.96
CA TRP A 131 -13.49 -6.63 6.81
C TRP A 131 -12.49 -6.35 5.69
N PHE A 132 -12.95 -5.91 4.52
CA PHE A 132 -12.04 -5.53 3.43
C PHE A 132 -11.13 -4.38 3.82
N TYR A 133 -11.65 -3.40 4.56
CA TYR A 133 -10.85 -2.30 5.07
C TYR A 133 -9.77 -2.80 6.05
N TYR A 134 -10.14 -3.63 7.03
CA TYR A 134 -9.20 -4.18 8.00
C TYR A 134 -8.12 -5.05 7.34
N LEU A 135 -8.52 -5.88 6.39
CA LEU A 135 -7.60 -6.74 5.65
C LEU A 135 -6.66 -5.92 4.76
N ALA A 136 -7.17 -4.88 4.08
CA ALA A 136 -6.36 -3.95 3.31
C ALA A 136 -5.31 -3.25 4.19
N THR A 137 -5.71 -2.76 5.36
CA THR A 137 -4.78 -2.12 6.32
C THR A 137 -3.70 -3.11 6.80
N GLY A 138 -4.09 -4.32 7.20
CA GLY A 138 -3.15 -5.35 7.65
C GLY A 138 -2.15 -5.76 6.57
N LEU A 139 -2.64 -6.03 5.36
CA LEU A 139 -1.78 -6.38 4.22
C LEU A 139 -0.87 -5.22 3.80
N THR A 140 -1.36 -3.97 3.84
CA THR A 140 -0.53 -2.79 3.53
C THR A 140 0.64 -2.67 4.51
N TRP A 141 0.41 -2.93 5.81
CA TRP A 141 1.49 -2.99 6.79
C TRP A 141 2.49 -4.11 6.49
N ILE A 142 2.03 -5.31 6.13
CA ILE A 142 2.92 -6.41 5.73
C ILE A 142 3.77 -6.00 4.52
N VAL A 143 3.15 -5.44 3.48
CA VAL A 143 3.84 -4.95 2.28
C VAL A 143 4.90 -3.89 2.62
N ALA A 144 4.56 -2.94 3.49
CA ALA A 144 5.47 -1.88 3.92
C ALA A 144 6.67 -2.44 4.70
N LEU A 145 6.43 -3.36 5.66
CA LEU A 145 7.48 -4.00 6.45
C LEU A 145 8.41 -4.85 5.57
N CYS A 146 7.86 -5.64 4.64
CA CYS A 146 8.65 -6.37 3.65
C CYS A 146 9.48 -5.40 2.80
N GLY A 147 8.91 -4.28 2.35
CA GLY A 147 9.61 -3.27 1.57
C GLY A 147 10.79 -2.64 2.33
N ILE A 148 10.58 -2.27 3.59
CA ILE A 148 11.65 -1.76 4.47
C ILE A 148 12.74 -2.82 4.62
N TRP A 149 12.38 -4.06 4.95
CA TRP A 149 13.34 -5.14 5.15
C TRP A 149 14.20 -5.42 3.91
N VAL A 150 13.60 -5.46 2.73
CA VAL A 150 14.34 -5.63 1.46
C VAL A 150 15.30 -4.45 1.23
N THR A 151 14.85 -3.23 1.52
CA THR A 151 15.65 -2.01 1.34
C THR A 151 16.85 -1.94 2.30
N LEU A 152 16.75 -2.54 3.50
CA LEU A 152 17.87 -2.64 4.45
C LEU A 152 19.05 -3.48 3.91
N HIS A 153 18.78 -4.44 3.02
CA HIS A 153 19.83 -5.25 2.40
C HIS A 153 20.46 -4.53 1.22
N ARG A 154 19.62 -4.02 0.31
CA ARG A 154 20.05 -3.22 -0.83
C ARG A 154 18.91 -2.31 -1.28
N GLY A 155 19.08 -1.00 -1.08
CA GLY A 155 18.24 -0.01 -1.74
C GLY A 155 18.56 0.08 -3.24
N MET A 156 17.66 0.66 -4.05
CA MET A 156 18.02 0.94 -5.45
C MET A 156 18.99 2.14 -5.49
N ALA A 157 20.29 1.85 -5.47
CA ALA A 157 21.35 2.82 -5.65
C ALA A 157 22.62 2.17 -6.21
#